data_AF-X0UV32-F1
#
_entry.id   AF-X0UV32-F1
#
_cell.length_a   1.000
_cell.length_b   1.000
_cell.length_c   1.000
_cell.angle_alpha   90.00
_cell.angle_beta   90.00
_cell.angle_gamma   90.00
#
_symmetry.space_group_name_H-M   'P 1'
#
loop_
_entity.id
_entity.type
_entity.pdbx_description
1 polymer ?
#
loop_
_entity_poly.entity_id
_entity_poly.type
_entity_poly.pdbx_seq_one_letter_code
_entity_poly.pdbx_strand_id
1 'polypeptide(L)'
;MTRINTNVSSLNAQKSLARSNNQLQEALTRLSTGLRINVGKDDPAGLIASEALRSDIISVEAAISNSERANQMIATADSSLGQISSLLNDIRGLVTEAANSGAMSDEQLAANQLQVDSSLEAINRIAQTTTFQGKKLLNGSLGFITSATQNFANIEDLEINQANLGAAGQIDVEIEITAAATKAQITTAVDADTNATATLSFAAGATVDLTATTGAFELR
;
A
#
# COMPACT_ATOMS: atom_id res chain seq x y z
N MET A 1 64.49 15.33 -50.44
CA MET A 1 63.22 15.55 -49.71
C MET A 1 62.60 16.88 -50.13
N THR A 2 62.02 16.94 -51.33
CA THR A 2 61.32 18.15 -51.80
C THR A 2 60.12 17.73 -52.64
N ARG A 3 58.98 17.49 -51.99
CA ARG A 3 57.68 17.52 -52.69
C ARG A 3 57.22 18.98 -52.63
N ILE A 4 57.26 19.65 -53.77
CA ILE A 4 56.92 21.09 -53.92
C ILE A 4 55.40 21.33 -53.75
N ASN A 5 54.58 20.29 -53.97
CA ASN A 5 53.12 20.43 -53.99
C ASN A 5 52.42 20.15 -52.65
N THR A 6 53.12 19.63 -51.63
CA THR A 6 52.49 19.34 -50.33
C THR A 6 53.44 19.69 -49.19
N ASN A 7 53.11 20.74 -48.44
CA ASN A 7 53.89 21.19 -47.30
C ASN A 7 53.51 20.38 -46.05
N VAL A 8 54.30 19.34 -45.76
CA VAL A 8 54.05 18.42 -44.64
C VAL A 8 54.21 19.10 -43.27
N SER A 9 55.12 20.08 -43.12
CA SER A 9 55.28 20.81 -41.85
C SER A 9 54.09 21.73 -41.57
N SER A 10 53.55 22.39 -42.61
CA SER A 10 52.32 23.18 -42.51
C SER A 10 51.11 22.31 -42.17
N LEU A 11 50.96 21.13 -42.79
CA LEU A 11 49.87 20.20 -42.48
C LEU A 11 49.95 19.68 -41.04
N ASN A 12 51.15 19.39 -40.54
CA ASN A 12 51.37 19.00 -39.14
C ASN A 12 51.04 20.16 -38.18
N ALA A 13 51.43 21.39 -38.51
CA ALA A 13 51.08 22.57 -37.72
C ALA A 13 49.55 22.78 -37.68
N GLN A 14 48.86 22.62 -38.80
CA GLN A 14 47.39 22.69 -38.88
C GLN A 14 46.72 21.61 -38.02
N LYS A 15 47.23 20.36 -38.05
CA LYS A 15 46.73 19.25 -37.23
C LYS A 15 46.92 19.50 -35.73
N SER A 16 48.07 20.05 -35.33
CA SER A 16 48.33 20.44 -33.94
C SER A 16 47.43 21.59 -33.49
N LEU A 17 47.24 22.62 -34.32
CA LEU A 17 46.33 23.73 -34.05
C LEU A 17 44.88 23.24 -33.90
N ALA A 18 44.43 22.33 -34.77
CA ALA A 18 43.10 21.72 -34.67
C ALA A 18 42.90 20.98 -33.34
N ARG A 19 43.91 20.24 -32.87
CA ARG A 19 43.88 19.57 -31.55
C ARG A 19 43.79 20.58 -30.40
N SER A 20 44.60 21.63 -30.42
CA SER A 20 44.57 22.68 -29.39
C SER A 20 43.24 23.43 -29.36
N ASN A 21 42.66 23.74 -30.53
CA ASN A 21 41.33 24.35 -30.60
C ASN A 21 40.23 23.44 -30.05
N ASN A 22 40.30 22.13 -30.28
CA ASN A 22 39.34 21.18 -29.71
C ASN A 22 39.46 21.09 -28.17
N GLN A 23 40.69 21.03 -27.65
CA GLN A 23 40.92 21.03 -26.20
C GLN A 23 40.44 22.33 -25.52
N LEU A 24 40.66 23.48 -26.17
CA LEU A 24 40.16 24.76 -25.69
C LEU A 24 38.62 24.80 -25.65
N GLN A 25 37.95 24.32 -26.69
CA GLN A 25 36.48 24.26 -26.73
C GLN A 25 35.92 23.36 -25.62
N GLU A 26 36.56 22.21 -25.35
CA GLU A 26 36.17 21.32 -24.25
C GLU A 26 36.36 22.00 -22.89
N ALA A 27 37.49 22.68 -22.67
CA ALA A 27 37.75 23.42 -21.45
C ALA A 27 36.74 24.57 -21.23
N LEU A 28 36.40 25.31 -22.30
CA LEU A 28 35.37 26.35 -22.25
C LEU A 28 33.98 25.77 -21.95
N THR A 29 33.65 24.61 -22.51
CA THR A 29 32.38 23.93 -22.23
C THR A 29 32.29 23.48 -20.77
N ARG A 30 33.37 22.90 -20.23
CA ARG A 30 33.47 22.54 -18.80
C ARG A 30 33.40 23.76 -17.90
N LEU A 31 34.05 24.86 -18.27
CA LEU A 31 34.00 26.10 -17.51
C LEU A 31 32.59 26.72 -17.50
N SER A 32 31.89 26.69 -18.65
CA SER A 32 30.55 27.25 -18.78
C SER A 32 29.47 26.42 -18.06
N THR A 33 29.66 25.10 -17.99
CA THR A 33 28.71 24.17 -17.35
C THR A 33 29.03 23.91 -15.89
N GLY A 34 30.29 24.11 -15.48
CA GLY A 34 30.81 23.68 -14.18
C GLY A 34 30.91 22.15 -14.04
N LEU A 35 30.60 21.38 -15.08
CA LEU A 35 30.59 19.92 -15.04
C LEU A 35 31.84 19.36 -15.71
N ARG A 36 32.48 18.39 -15.06
CA ARG A 36 33.61 17.65 -15.63
C ARG A 36 33.16 16.77 -16.80
N ILE A 37 31.99 16.15 -16.70
CA ILE A 37 31.39 15.28 -17.73
C ILE A 37 30.23 16.04 -18.36
N ASN A 38 30.37 16.42 -19.63
CA ASN A 38 29.34 17.17 -20.37
C ASN A 38 28.63 16.33 -21.43
N VAL A 39 29.33 15.34 -21.98
CA VAL A 39 28.84 14.49 -23.06
C VAL A 39 29.13 13.02 -22.74
N GLY A 40 28.20 12.14 -23.10
CA GLY A 40 28.33 10.69 -22.86
C GLY A 40 29.48 10.03 -23.64
N LYS A 41 30.11 10.76 -24.57
CA LYS A 41 31.31 10.30 -25.30
C LYS A 41 32.55 10.27 -24.42
N ASP A 42 32.66 11.15 -23.42
CA ASP A 42 33.89 11.32 -22.64
C ASP A 42 33.95 10.36 -21.44
N ASP A 43 32.80 10.09 -20.82
CA ASP A 43 32.65 9.11 -19.72
C ASP A 43 31.18 8.64 -19.64
N PRO A 44 30.78 7.59 -20.37
CA PRO A 44 29.39 7.15 -20.41
C PRO A 44 28.92 6.59 -19.07
N ALA A 45 29.78 5.85 -18.35
CA ALA A 45 29.43 5.28 -17.05
C ALA A 45 29.31 6.37 -15.97
N GLY A 46 30.23 7.33 -15.97
CA GLY A 46 30.17 8.49 -15.07
C GLY A 46 28.96 9.38 -15.34
N LEU A 47 28.59 9.57 -16.60
CA LEU A 47 27.37 10.32 -16.96
C LEU A 47 26.11 9.61 -16.46
N ILE A 48 25.99 8.29 -16.69
CA ILE A 48 24.84 7.50 -16.22
C ILE A 48 24.70 7.58 -14.70
N ALA A 49 25.81 7.41 -13.97
CA ALA A 49 25.80 7.50 -12.51
C ALA A 49 25.41 8.92 -12.04
N SER A 50 25.90 9.97 -12.68
CA SER A 50 25.53 11.34 -12.32
C SER A 50 24.06 11.67 -12.61
N GLU A 51 23.49 11.16 -13.70
CA GLU A 51 22.08 11.33 -14.02
C GLU A 51 21.18 10.52 -13.08
N ALA A 52 21.59 9.31 -12.69
CA ALA A 52 20.91 8.53 -11.67
C ALA A 52 20.86 9.28 -10.33
N LEU A 53 22.01 9.79 -9.86
CA LEU A 53 22.07 10.59 -8.63
C LEU A 53 21.26 11.88 -8.74
N ARG A 54 21.25 12.55 -9.90
CA ARG A 54 20.43 13.74 -10.14
C ARG A 54 18.93 13.40 -10.07
N SER A 55 18.52 12.26 -10.61
CA SER A 55 17.16 11.73 -10.49
C SER A 55 16.79 11.43 -9.04
N ASP A 56 17.69 10.79 -8.29
CA ASP A 56 17.49 10.48 -6.88
C ASP A 56 17.35 11.75 -6.04
N ILE A 57 18.17 12.78 -6.30
CA ILE A 57 18.04 14.09 -5.64
C ILE A 57 16.65 14.68 -5.86
N ILE A 58 16.16 14.72 -7.11
CA ILE A 58 14.82 15.24 -7.42
C ILE A 58 13.75 14.42 -6.70
N SER A 59 13.89 13.10 -6.65
CA SER A 59 12.96 12.21 -5.95
C SER A 59 12.97 12.47 -4.43
N VAL A 60 14.15 12.64 -3.84
CA VAL A 60 14.31 12.92 -2.41
C VAL A 60 13.76 14.30 -2.07
N GLU A 61 14.01 15.32 -2.87
CA GLU A 61 13.44 16.67 -2.70
C GLU A 61 11.91 16.62 -2.71
N ALA A 62 11.31 15.87 -3.63
CA ALA A 62 9.87 15.65 -3.66
C ALA A 62 9.39 14.89 -2.40
N ALA A 63 10.13 13.88 -1.93
CA ALA A 63 9.82 13.13 -0.72
C ALA A 63 9.91 13.99 0.56
N ILE A 64 10.88 14.91 0.63
CA ILE A 64 11.01 15.89 1.71
C ILE A 64 9.79 16.80 1.72
N SER A 65 9.43 17.40 0.59
CA SER A 65 8.23 18.25 0.48
C SER A 65 6.95 17.48 0.84
N ASN A 66 6.84 16.20 0.45
CA ASN A 66 5.73 15.34 0.86
C ASN A 66 5.68 15.14 2.38
N SER A 67 6.84 14.90 3.00
CA SER A 67 6.96 14.69 4.45
C SER A 67 6.63 15.96 5.23
N GLU A 68 7.05 17.13 4.75
CA GLU A 68 6.69 18.42 5.34
C GLU A 68 5.17 18.64 5.32
N ARG A 69 4.51 18.34 4.20
CA ARG A 69 3.03 18.42 4.12
C ARG A 69 2.36 17.43 5.06
N ALA A 70 2.88 16.21 5.19
CA ALA A 70 2.37 15.24 6.14
C ALA A 70 2.51 15.76 7.59
N ASN A 71 3.63 16.38 7.92
CA ASN A 71 3.86 16.97 9.24
C ASN A 71 2.87 18.12 9.51
N GLN A 72 2.65 19.02 8.55
CA GLN A 72 1.65 20.09 8.67
C GLN A 72 0.23 19.55 8.86
N MET A 73 -0.13 18.48 8.14
CA MET A 73 -1.41 17.79 8.28
C MET A 73 -1.56 17.20 9.69
N ILE A 74 -0.53 16.50 10.19
CA ILE A 74 -0.50 15.91 11.53
C ILE A 74 -0.61 17.00 12.60
N ALA A 75 0.15 18.10 12.48
CA ALA A 75 0.10 19.21 13.43
C ALA A 75 -1.31 19.84 13.51
N THR A 76 -2.01 19.95 12.37
CA THR A 76 -3.40 20.44 12.34
C THR A 76 -4.35 19.46 13.04
N ALA A 77 -4.17 18.16 12.81
CA ALA A 77 -4.93 17.12 13.50
C ALA A 77 -4.66 17.13 15.01
N ASP A 78 -3.39 17.20 15.42
CA ASP A 78 -2.95 17.18 16.82
C ASP A 78 -3.48 18.39 17.60
N SER A 79 -3.40 19.59 17.03
CA SER A 79 -3.99 20.78 17.65
C SER A 79 -5.51 20.66 17.85
N SER A 80 -6.22 20.05 16.90
CA SER A 80 -7.66 19.79 17.02
C SER A 80 -7.96 18.71 18.07
N LEU A 81 -7.14 17.65 18.13
CA LEU A 81 -7.25 16.61 19.14
C LEU A 81 -6.95 17.13 20.55
N GLY A 82 -6.02 18.09 20.69
CA GLY A 82 -5.78 18.80 21.95
C GLY A 82 -7.03 19.53 22.46
N GLN A 83 -7.79 20.18 21.57
CA GLN A 83 -9.07 20.81 21.94
C GLN A 83 -10.12 19.78 22.38
N ILE A 84 -10.23 18.66 21.64
CA ILE A 84 -11.12 17.56 22.02
C ILE A 84 -10.73 16.98 23.39
N SER A 85 -9.43 16.81 23.66
CA SER A 85 -8.94 16.33 24.95
C SER A 85 -9.30 17.27 26.10
N SER A 86 -9.27 18.59 25.89
CA SER A 86 -9.70 19.55 26.91
C SER A 86 -11.19 19.39 27.22
N LEU A 87 -12.04 19.32 26.19
CA LEU A 87 -13.48 19.14 26.35
C LEU A 87 -13.82 17.82 27.06
N LEU A 88 -13.09 16.75 26.77
CA LEU A 88 -13.26 15.46 27.46
C LEU A 88 -12.87 15.53 28.95
N ASN A 89 -11.84 16.30 29.30
CA ASN A 89 -11.48 16.54 30.70
C ASN A 89 -12.55 17.36 31.42
N ASP A 90 -13.15 18.36 30.76
CA ASP A 90 -14.25 19.15 31.30
C ASP A 90 -15.48 18.26 31.56
N ILE A 91 -15.86 17.42 30.60
CA ILE A 91 -16.93 16.42 30.76
C ILE A 91 -16.63 15.51 31.95
N ARG A 92 -15.39 15.01 32.09
CA ARG A 92 -15.00 14.17 33.23
C ARG A 92 -15.15 14.90 34.57
N GLY A 93 -14.84 16.19 34.62
CA GLY A 93 -15.07 17.03 35.79
C GLY A 93 -16.55 17.12 36.15
N LEU A 94 -17.39 17.46 35.18
CA LEU A 94 -18.85 17.57 35.34
C LEU A 94 -19.48 16.25 35.79
N VAL A 95 -19.04 15.11 35.24
CA VAL A 95 -19.52 13.78 35.64
C VAL A 95 -19.10 13.45 37.07
N THR A 96 -17.88 13.83 37.47
CA THR A 96 -17.40 13.61 38.85
C THR A 96 -18.17 14.47 39.85
N GLU A 97 -18.50 15.70 39.47
CA GLU A 97 -19.35 16.61 40.26
C GLU A 97 -20.78 16.08 40.38
N ALA A 98 -21.36 15.62 39.26
CA ALA A 98 -22.69 15.01 39.21
C ALA A 98 -22.80 13.72 40.05
N ALA A 99 -21.70 12.98 40.22
CA ALA A 99 -21.65 11.78 41.05
C ALA A 99 -21.74 12.08 42.56
N ASN A 100 -21.61 13.34 42.99
CA ASN A 100 -21.67 13.72 44.39
C ASN A 100 -23.12 13.94 44.85
N SER A 101 -23.82 12.83 45.11
CA SER A 101 -25.26 12.78 45.41
C SER A 101 -25.70 13.47 46.71
N GLY A 102 -24.77 13.92 47.55
CA GLY A 102 -25.06 14.54 48.85
C GLY A 102 -25.14 16.07 48.84
N ALA A 103 -24.66 16.73 47.77
CA ALA A 103 -24.44 18.18 47.76
C ALA A 103 -25.03 18.91 46.54
N MET A 104 -25.66 18.20 45.60
CA MET A 104 -26.22 18.75 44.36
C MET A 104 -27.74 18.69 44.34
N SER A 105 -28.39 19.74 43.85
CA SER A 105 -29.82 19.75 43.54
C SER A 105 -30.10 19.17 42.15
N ASP A 106 -31.35 18.78 41.89
CA ASP A 106 -31.78 18.26 40.59
C ASP A 106 -31.60 19.30 39.47
N GLU A 107 -31.78 20.60 39.77
CA GLU A 107 -31.55 21.68 38.81
C GLU A 107 -30.06 21.82 38.46
N GLN A 108 -29.16 21.66 39.43
CA GLN A 108 -27.71 21.70 39.19
C GLN A 108 -27.26 20.50 38.35
N LEU A 109 -27.84 19.32 38.63
CA LEU A 109 -27.59 18.11 37.85
C LEU A 109 -28.04 18.28 36.38
N ALA A 110 -29.22 18.87 36.17
CA ALA A 110 -29.73 19.16 34.83
C ALA A 110 -28.87 20.19 34.09
N ALA A 111 -28.36 21.21 34.78
CA ALA A 111 -27.43 22.19 34.20
C ALA A 111 -26.10 21.55 33.77
N ASN A 112 -25.54 20.66 34.61
CA ASN A 112 -24.32 19.92 34.28
C ASN A 112 -24.52 19.01 33.06
N GLN A 113 -25.67 18.34 32.95
CA GLN A 113 -26.00 17.54 31.77
C GLN A 113 -26.04 18.39 30.50
N LEU A 114 -26.66 19.57 30.54
CA LEU A 114 -26.74 20.47 29.39
C LEU A 114 -25.34 20.93 28.94
N GLN A 115 -24.42 21.14 29.89
CA GLN A 115 -23.03 21.47 29.57
C GLN A 115 -22.26 20.28 28.98
N VAL A 116 -22.52 19.06 29.43
CA VAL A 116 -21.96 17.83 28.82
C VAL A 116 -22.45 17.71 27.38
N ASP A 117 -23.75 17.89 27.12
CA ASP A 117 -24.33 17.79 25.78
C ASP A 117 -23.73 18.83 24.82
N SER A 118 -23.59 20.07 25.28
CA SER A 118 -22.93 21.15 24.52
C SER A 118 -21.47 20.82 24.19
N SER A 119 -20.75 20.23 25.16
CA SER A 119 -19.35 19.81 24.97
C SER A 119 -19.25 18.66 23.94
N LEU A 120 -20.17 17.70 23.97
CA LEU A 120 -20.25 16.62 22.98
C LEU A 120 -20.58 17.15 21.58
N GLU A 121 -21.47 18.13 21.47
CA GLU A 121 -21.77 18.80 20.19
C GLU A 121 -20.52 19.53 19.66
N ALA A 122 -19.79 20.23 20.53
CA ALA A 122 -18.54 20.88 20.17
C ALA A 122 -17.47 19.87 19.68
N ILE A 123 -17.33 18.72 20.34
CA ILE A 123 -16.44 17.64 19.90
C ILE A 123 -16.83 17.15 18.50
N ASN A 124 -18.12 16.86 18.27
CA ASN A 124 -18.61 16.43 16.95
C ASN A 124 -18.34 17.49 15.87
N ARG A 125 -18.57 18.77 16.18
CA ARG A 125 -18.28 19.88 15.27
C ARG A 125 -16.79 19.96 14.94
N ILE A 126 -15.89 19.86 15.92
CA ILE A 126 -14.44 19.85 15.68
C ILE A 126 -14.09 18.68 14.76
N ALA A 127 -14.55 17.46 15.08
CA ALA A 127 -14.29 16.27 14.27
C ALA A 127 -14.75 16.42 12.81
N GLN A 128 -15.91 17.07 12.58
CA GLN A 128 -16.46 17.31 11.26
C GLN A 128 -15.87 18.52 10.54
N THR A 129 -15.28 19.49 11.22
CA THR A 129 -14.79 20.74 10.61
C THR A 129 -13.28 20.76 10.38
N THR A 130 -12.50 20.01 11.16
CA THR A 130 -11.05 19.89 10.99
C THR A 130 -10.70 19.33 9.60
N THR A 131 -10.07 20.18 8.79
CA THR A 131 -9.66 19.86 7.41
C THR A 131 -8.24 20.33 7.14
N PHE A 132 -7.56 19.63 6.25
CA PHE A 132 -6.30 20.07 5.65
C PHE A 132 -6.39 19.88 4.14
N GLN A 133 -6.15 20.96 3.38
CA GLN A 133 -6.25 20.95 1.91
C GLN A 133 -7.58 20.37 1.40
N GLY A 134 -8.68 20.66 2.09
CA GLY A 134 -10.03 20.19 1.74
C GLY A 134 -10.36 18.75 2.19
N LYS A 135 -9.40 17.99 2.72
CA LYS A 135 -9.65 16.65 3.27
C LYS A 135 -9.99 16.72 4.75
N LYS A 136 -11.03 16.00 5.16
CA LYS A 136 -11.44 15.85 6.57
C LYS A 136 -10.45 14.93 7.28
N LEU A 137 -9.99 15.31 8.48
CA LEU A 137 -8.95 14.56 9.19
C LEU A 137 -9.48 13.65 10.30
N LEU A 138 -10.54 14.09 10.99
CA LEU A 138 -10.99 13.49 12.26
C LEU A 138 -12.38 12.82 12.19
N ASN A 139 -12.96 12.67 11.00
CA ASN A 139 -14.29 12.10 10.81
C ASN A 139 -14.29 10.57 10.56
N GLY A 140 -13.14 9.91 10.65
CA GLY A 140 -12.98 8.47 10.37
C GLY A 140 -12.91 8.08 8.88
N SER A 141 -13.14 9.02 7.94
CA SER A 141 -13.08 8.74 6.50
C SER A 141 -11.68 8.39 5.97
N LEU A 142 -10.64 8.71 6.74
CA LEU A 142 -9.24 8.36 6.42
C LEU A 142 -8.82 6.98 6.96
N GLY A 143 -9.76 6.20 7.51
CA GLY A 143 -9.50 4.80 7.87
C GLY A 143 -9.07 3.99 6.65
N PHE A 144 -8.16 3.04 6.84
CA PHE A 144 -7.74 2.12 5.78
C PHE A 144 -8.93 1.27 5.32
N ILE A 145 -9.44 1.50 4.11
CA ILE A 145 -10.41 0.63 3.47
C ILE A 145 -9.61 -0.35 2.62
N THR A 146 -9.37 -1.56 3.15
CA THR A 146 -8.76 -2.65 2.39
C THR A 146 -9.84 -3.31 1.53
N SER A 147 -9.98 -2.86 0.28
CA SER A 147 -10.84 -3.52 -0.71
C SER A 147 -10.02 -4.57 -1.47
N ALA A 148 -10.11 -5.84 -1.07
CA ALA A 148 -9.57 -6.95 -1.85
C ALA A 148 -10.55 -7.28 -2.99
N THR A 149 -10.48 -6.56 -4.11
CA THR A 149 -11.41 -6.83 -5.23
C THR A 149 -11.05 -8.11 -5.98
N GLN A 150 -9.80 -8.57 -6.01
CA GLN A 150 -9.39 -9.69 -6.88
C GLN A 150 -8.20 -10.50 -6.32
N ASN A 151 -8.22 -11.04 -5.09
CA ASN A 151 -7.27 -12.10 -4.66
C ASN A 151 -7.51 -12.60 -3.21
N PHE A 152 -8.70 -13.10 -2.90
CA PHE A 152 -8.92 -13.76 -1.60
C PHE A 152 -8.08 -15.04 -1.42
N ALA A 153 -7.60 -15.64 -2.51
CA ALA A 153 -6.75 -16.84 -2.46
C ALA A 153 -5.35 -16.61 -1.86
N ASN A 154 -4.88 -15.36 -1.75
CA ASN A 154 -3.57 -15.00 -1.18
C ASN A 154 -3.68 -14.41 0.23
N ILE A 155 -4.87 -14.42 0.83
CA ILE A 155 -5.09 -13.91 2.18
C ILE A 155 -5.21 -15.14 3.09
N GLU A 156 -4.08 -15.60 3.61
CA GLU A 156 -3.99 -16.80 4.47
C GLU A 156 -4.30 -16.49 5.95
N ASP A 157 -4.04 -15.25 6.40
CA ASP A 157 -4.21 -14.81 7.80
C ASP A 157 -5.01 -13.49 7.92
N LEU A 158 -6.30 -13.49 7.54
CA LEU A 158 -7.19 -12.37 7.87
C LEU A 158 -7.91 -12.62 9.19
N GLU A 159 -7.37 -12.06 10.27
CA GLU A 159 -8.03 -12.07 11.58
C GLU A 159 -8.85 -10.77 11.77
N ILE A 160 -10.17 -10.87 11.59
CA ILE A 160 -11.10 -9.78 11.92
C ILE A 160 -11.32 -9.78 13.42
N ASN A 161 -10.48 -9.03 14.14
CA ASN A 161 -10.51 -8.94 15.60
C ASN A 161 -11.75 -8.20 16.14
N GLN A 162 -12.34 -7.29 15.37
CA GLN A 162 -13.58 -6.60 15.74
C GLN A 162 -14.25 -5.99 14.51
N ALA A 163 -15.54 -6.29 14.31
CA ALA A 163 -16.41 -5.61 13.34
C ALA A 163 -17.51 -4.88 14.10
N ASN A 164 -17.64 -3.56 13.89
CA ASN A 164 -18.75 -2.78 14.43
C ASN A 164 -19.93 -2.84 13.45
N LEU A 165 -20.92 -3.68 13.75
CA LEU A 165 -22.09 -3.92 12.88
C LEU A 165 -23.25 -2.92 13.10
N GLY A 166 -23.01 -1.83 13.83
CA GLY A 166 -24.03 -0.82 14.14
C GLY A 166 -25.17 -1.37 15.03
N ALA A 167 -26.26 -0.61 15.17
CA ALA A 167 -27.36 -0.92 16.07
C ALA A 167 -28.13 -2.21 15.73
N ALA A 168 -28.07 -2.67 14.46
CA ALA A 168 -28.72 -3.88 14.01
C ALA A 168 -27.89 -5.15 14.28
N GLY A 169 -26.60 -5.00 14.60
CA GLY A 169 -25.70 -6.12 14.88
C GLY A 169 -25.43 -7.05 13.70
N GLN A 170 -25.96 -6.74 12.51
CA GLN A 170 -25.90 -7.57 11.31
C GLN A 170 -25.74 -6.69 10.07
N ILE A 171 -24.95 -7.15 9.11
CA ILE A 171 -24.87 -6.63 7.75
C ILE A 171 -25.21 -7.81 6.84
N ASP A 172 -26.23 -7.66 6.00
CA ASP A 172 -26.57 -8.68 5.01
C ASP A 172 -25.42 -8.77 3.99
N VAL A 173 -24.73 -9.91 3.99
CA VAL A 173 -23.70 -10.24 3.00
C VAL A 173 -24.36 -11.12 1.95
N GLU A 174 -24.54 -10.58 0.75
CA GLU A 174 -25.02 -11.36 -0.39
C GLU A 174 -23.89 -12.26 -0.89
N ILE A 175 -24.01 -13.57 -0.59
CA ILE A 175 -23.05 -14.59 -1.03
C ILE A 175 -23.63 -15.26 -2.28
N GLU A 176 -23.15 -14.86 -3.46
CA GLU A 176 -23.48 -15.50 -4.74
C GLU A 176 -22.62 -16.77 -4.91
N ILE A 177 -23.18 -17.92 -4.55
CA ILE A 177 -22.54 -19.23 -4.76
C ILE A 177 -22.73 -19.63 -6.23
N THR A 178 -21.74 -19.36 -7.07
CA THR A 178 -21.77 -19.65 -8.52
C THR A 178 -21.70 -21.14 -8.86
N ALA A 179 -21.30 -22.00 -7.92
CA ALA A 179 -21.33 -23.46 -8.08
C ALA A 179 -21.55 -24.15 -6.72
N ALA A 180 -22.67 -24.87 -6.57
CA ALA A 180 -22.94 -25.68 -5.38
C ALA A 180 -22.04 -26.93 -5.37
N ALA A 181 -21.51 -27.29 -4.20
CA ALA A 181 -20.77 -28.54 -4.02
C ALA A 181 -21.70 -29.74 -4.26
N THR A 182 -21.51 -30.46 -5.38
CA THR A 182 -22.23 -31.71 -5.66
C THR A 182 -21.62 -32.86 -4.86
N LYS A 183 -22.45 -33.64 -4.18
CA LYS A 183 -22.02 -34.86 -3.48
C LYS A 183 -21.37 -35.82 -4.48
N ALA A 184 -20.27 -36.46 -4.09
CA ALA A 184 -19.58 -37.46 -4.91
C ALA A 184 -20.53 -38.62 -5.25
N GLN A 185 -20.66 -38.93 -6.55
CA GLN A 185 -21.42 -40.07 -7.05
C GLN A 185 -20.45 -41.19 -7.43
N ILE A 186 -20.65 -42.39 -6.88
CA ILE A 186 -19.87 -43.58 -7.25
C ILE A 186 -20.59 -44.26 -8.42
N THR A 187 -19.94 -44.32 -9.58
CA THR A 187 -20.42 -45.10 -10.72
C THR A 187 -19.52 -46.32 -10.85
N THR A 188 -20.07 -47.52 -10.68
CA THR A 188 -19.36 -48.78 -10.93
C THR A 188 -19.86 -49.39 -12.24
N ALA A 189 -18.93 -49.68 -13.15
CA ALA A 189 -19.18 -50.57 -14.28
C ALA A 189 -18.45 -51.89 -13.99
N VAL A 190 -19.19 -52.99 -13.94
CA VAL A 190 -18.62 -54.33 -13.80
C VAL A 190 -19.03 -55.12 -15.03
N ASP A 191 -18.08 -55.34 -15.93
CA ASP A 191 -18.29 -56.29 -17.03
C ASP A 191 -18.20 -57.71 -16.49
N ALA A 192 -19.15 -58.55 -16.90
CA ALA A 192 -19.30 -59.92 -16.44
C ALA A 192 -18.26 -60.85 -17.11
N ASP A 193 -16.99 -60.73 -16.72
CA ASP A 193 -15.99 -61.75 -17.02
C ASP A 193 -15.00 -61.94 -15.87
N THR A 194 -14.49 -63.16 -15.78
CA THR A 194 -13.88 -63.88 -14.66
C THR A 194 -12.57 -63.31 -14.09
N ASN A 195 -12.19 -62.08 -14.41
CA ASN A 195 -11.13 -61.28 -13.76
C ASN A 195 -11.31 -59.77 -14.10
N ALA A 196 -12.38 -59.15 -13.60
CA ALA A 196 -12.63 -57.73 -13.82
C ALA A 196 -11.91 -56.85 -12.77
N THR A 197 -10.99 -56.00 -13.20
CA THR A 197 -10.43 -54.92 -12.38
C THR A 197 -11.44 -53.77 -12.34
N ALA A 198 -12.00 -53.48 -11.17
CA ALA A 198 -12.89 -52.34 -10.98
C ALA A 198 -12.07 -51.10 -10.57
N THR A 199 -11.99 -50.10 -11.43
CA THR A 199 -11.30 -48.84 -11.12
C THR A 199 -12.26 -47.88 -10.44
N LEU A 200 -12.02 -47.55 -9.17
CA LEU A 200 -12.76 -46.51 -8.45
C LEU A 200 -12.12 -45.16 -8.76
N SER A 201 -12.80 -44.33 -9.55
CA SER A 201 -12.38 -42.97 -9.86
C SER A 201 -13.04 -41.98 -8.90
N PHE A 202 -12.22 -41.26 -8.13
CA PHE A 202 -12.68 -40.10 -7.38
C PHE A 202 -12.44 -38.83 -8.20
N ALA A 203 -13.36 -37.86 -8.15
CA ALA A 203 -13.28 -36.61 -8.92
C ALA A 203 -12.01 -35.77 -8.64
N ALA A 204 -11.29 -36.06 -7.55
CA ALA A 204 -10.02 -35.42 -7.18
C ALA A 204 -8.76 -36.20 -7.65
N GLY A 205 -8.88 -37.14 -8.58
CA GLY A 205 -7.73 -37.79 -9.22
C GLY A 205 -7.01 -38.86 -8.39
N ALA A 206 -7.57 -39.27 -7.26
CA ALA A 206 -7.14 -40.48 -6.57
C ALA A 206 -7.76 -41.71 -7.25
N THR A 207 -6.95 -42.73 -7.55
CA THR A 207 -7.40 -44.04 -8.03
C THR A 207 -6.95 -45.11 -7.07
N VAL A 208 -7.85 -46.03 -6.73
CA VAL A 208 -7.57 -47.22 -5.93
C VAL A 208 -7.89 -48.44 -6.78
N ASP A 209 -6.89 -49.28 -7.03
CA ASP A 209 -7.04 -50.51 -7.78
C ASP A 209 -7.29 -51.69 -6.83
N LEU A 210 -8.40 -52.40 -7.02
CA LEU A 210 -8.67 -53.68 -6.34
C LEU A 210 -8.54 -54.84 -7.33
N THR A 211 -7.60 -55.74 -7.06
CA THR A 211 -7.39 -56.97 -7.84
C THR A 211 -7.94 -58.16 -7.05
N ALA A 212 -9.03 -58.77 -7.51
CA ALA A 212 -9.51 -60.03 -6.97
C ALA A 212 -8.73 -61.20 -7.60
N THR A 213 -8.25 -62.15 -6.79
CA THR A 213 -7.64 -63.41 -7.27
C THR A 213 -8.50 -64.58 -6.77
N THR A 214 -9.07 -65.35 -7.69
CA THR A 214 -9.93 -66.51 -7.39
C THR A 214 -9.08 -67.72 -7.00
N GLY A 215 -9.07 -68.08 -5.72
CA GLY A 215 -8.52 -69.35 -5.20
C GLY A 215 -9.64 -70.21 -4.63
N ALA A 216 -9.77 -71.44 -5.15
CA ALA A 216 -10.94 -72.31 -5.13
C ALA A 216 -11.54 -72.68 -3.76
N PHE A 217 -12.87 -72.67 -3.67
CA PHE A 217 -13.64 -73.37 -2.64
C PHE A 217 -14.11 -74.70 -3.23
N GLU A 218 -13.56 -75.82 -2.76
CA GLU A 218 -14.07 -77.16 -3.10
C GLU A 218 -15.40 -77.43 -2.36
N LEU A 219 -16.37 -77.95 -3.09
CA LEU A 219 -17.66 -78.40 -2.57
C LEU A 219 -17.52 -79.80 -1.92
N ARG A 220 -17.70 -79.86 -0.61
CA ARG A 220 -18.27 -81.02 0.11
C ARG A 220 -19.22 -80.55 1.19
#